data_AF-A0A923NYB3-F1
#
_entry.id   AF-A0A923NYB3-F1
#
_cell.length_a   1.000
_cell.length_b   1.000
_cell.length_c   1.000
_cell.angle_alpha   90.00
_cell.angle_beta   90.00
_cell.angle_gamma   90.00
#
_symmetry.space_group_name_H-M   'P 1'
#
loop_
_entity.id
_entity.type
_entity.pdbx_description
1 polymer ?
#
loop_
_entity_poly.entity_id
_entity_poly.type
_entity_poly.pdbx_seq_one_letter_code
_entity_poly.pdbx_strand_id
1 'polypeptide(L)'
;MLVSTDSPDPWLERIKAEIRDEAAAARQRTPLPRIEPRVATTADPAPAGSGIEPARLDYVIADLTGADYGAFIDHAFRSLLKREPDPAGAGEHLRRLIEGAPKAEILGDLRWSGEGRRIGARVRGLLPRYLLAKFARVPVLGFVVDWGLALAGLPVLMRHQRAMDTVNAARFSDLRTLQRDCQTRFAGHEAAQQALASAQQALVAELQRGSAQFEQQLAQLQQRADALARTIEAEAQASTGELTQLRHEVHATHHWLASLQQALAALDEATAQAQAREDALAAAVGEDVAAQAQRSERQRAWSALLATRLGTGTRVLDLGSGAGTWLRALAAAGLVADGVEANAQLVARARQDGTTVALGAPLDALTRCADAGVAALTVSASLLDGREAVTRLLDEARRALAPGAWLLLRVEDEPQHYRVRLLDARSCAALLAAAGFVAAEVVAGHGGSAVLARQP
;
A
#
# COMPACT_ATOMS: atom_id res chain seq x y z
N MET A 1 36.61 76.29 57.94
CA MET A 1 37.49 77.20 57.17
C MET A 1 37.90 76.46 55.92
N LEU A 2 37.31 76.81 54.77
CA LEU A 2 37.99 77.51 53.65
C LEU A 2 38.99 76.56 52.94
N VAL A 3 38.92 76.28 51.63
CA VAL A 3 38.67 77.18 50.50
C VAL A 3 38.17 76.36 49.28
N SER A 4 37.12 76.88 48.63
CA SER A 4 36.71 76.54 47.26
C SER A 4 37.67 77.17 46.26
N THR A 5 38.18 76.41 45.29
CA THR A 5 38.88 76.95 44.11
C THR A 5 38.40 76.25 42.84
N ASP A 6 37.11 76.41 42.52
CA ASP A 6 36.66 76.34 41.13
C ASP A 6 36.84 77.75 40.52
N SER A 7 38.01 78.00 39.97
CA SER A 7 38.17 79.11 39.02
C SER A 7 38.85 78.54 37.78
N PRO A 8 38.13 78.41 36.65
CA PRO A 8 38.70 77.88 35.42
C PRO A 8 39.80 78.82 34.93
N ASP A 9 41.00 78.29 34.74
CA ASP A 9 42.18 79.02 34.30
C ASP A 9 41.87 79.74 32.96
N PRO A 10 41.87 81.10 32.94
CA PRO A 10 41.51 81.90 31.77
C PRO A 10 42.36 81.59 30.55
N TRP A 11 43.60 81.13 30.76
CA TRP A 11 44.51 80.76 29.69
C TRP A 11 44.11 79.45 29.00
N LEU A 12 43.65 78.47 29.78
CA LEU A 12 43.15 77.19 29.27
C LEU A 12 41.84 77.38 28.48
N GLU A 13 40.94 78.23 28.94
CA GLU A 13 39.71 78.54 28.17
C GLU A 13 40.01 79.31 26.88
N ARG A 14 41.02 80.20 26.89
CA ARG A 14 41.47 80.90 25.69
C ARG A 14 42.06 79.95 24.65
N ILE A 15 42.88 78.99 25.06
CA ILE A 15 43.44 77.98 24.15
C ILE A 15 42.36 77.03 23.64
N LYS A 16 41.44 76.59 24.51
CA LYS A 16 40.31 75.75 24.07
C LYS A 16 39.43 76.49 23.06
N ALA A 17 39.21 77.79 23.25
CA ALA A 17 38.47 78.62 22.30
C ALA A 17 39.23 78.76 20.97
N GLU A 18 40.53 79.04 21.01
CA GLU A 18 41.37 79.17 19.82
C GLU A 18 41.45 77.87 19.00
N ILE A 19 41.59 76.71 19.67
CA ILE A 19 41.54 75.39 19.03
C ILE A 19 40.16 75.12 18.42
N ARG A 20 39.08 75.54 19.10
CA ARG A 20 37.71 75.31 18.63
C ARG A 20 37.37 76.19 17.42
N ASP A 21 37.85 77.44 17.42
CA ASP A 21 37.73 78.37 16.31
C ASP A 21 38.57 77.92 15.10
N GLU A 22 39.80 77.43 15.32
CA GLU A 22 40.65 76.87 14.27
C GLU A 22 40.07 75.58 13.69
N ALA A 23 39.46 74.72 14.52
CA ALA A 23 38.76 73.52 14.08
C ALA A 23 37.46 73.84 13.31
N ALA A 24 36.73 74.90 13.69
CA ALA A 24 35.56 75.37 12.96
C ALA A 24 35.95 75.97 11.60
N ALA A 25 37.04 76.75 11.55
CA ALA A 25 37.60 77.29 10.32
C ALA A 25 38.12 76.17 9.39
N ALA A 26 38.71 75.11 9.94
CA ALA A 26 39.16 73.95 9.17
C ALA A 26 37.99 73.14 8.57
N ARG A 27 36.83 73.09 9.23
CA ARG A 27 35.62 72.41 8.73
C ARG A 27 34.90 73.18 7.61
N GLN A 28 35.02 74.51 7.59
CA GLN A 28 34.42 75.36 6.55
C GLN A 28 35.31 75.55 5.32
N ARG A 29 36.59 75.19 5.39
CA ARG A 29 37.45 75.12 4.20
C ARG A 29 36.95 73.99 3.31
N THR A 30 36.55 74.33 2.08
CA THR A 30 36.37 73.36 1.01
C THR A 30 37.57 72.42 1.03
N PRO A 31 37.39 71.09 1.11
CA PRO A 31 38.51 70.17 1.06
C PRO A 31 39.34 70.54 -0.16
N LEU A 32 40.61 70.89 0.04
CA LEU A 32 41.55 70.96 -1.08
C LEU A 32 41.36 69.64 -1.84
N PRO A 33 41.19 69.68 -3.17
CA PRO A 33 41.03 68.45 -3.94
C PRO A 33 42.13 67.52 -3.48
N ARG A 34 41.73 66.38 -2.93
CA ARG A 34 42.67 65.35 -2.51
C ARG A 34 43.43 65.03 -3.79
N ILE A 35 44.65 65.56 -3.90
CA ILE A 35 45.60 65.02 -4.85
C ILE A 35 45.83 63.64 -4.28
N GLU A 36 45.03 62.68 -4.76
CA GLU A 36 45.33 61.28 -4.59
C GLU A 36 46.82 61.18 -4.93
N PRO A 37 47.67 60.64 -4.04
CA PRO A 37 49.02 60.31 -4.46
C PRO A 37 48.80 59.48 -5.71
N ARG A 38 49.24 60.01 -6.86
CA ARG A 38 49.10 59.34 -8.15
C ARG A 38 49.64 57.95 -7.91
N VAL A 39 48.73 56.99 -7.70
CA VAL A 39 49.08 55.59 -7.81
C VAL A 39 49.70 55.58 -9.18
N ALA A 40 50.99 55.28 -9.24
CA ALA A 40 51.65 55.10 -10.50
C ALA A 40 51.00 53.86 -11.10
N THR A 41 49.81 54.03 -11.70
CA THR A 41 49.35 53.22 -12.80
C THR A 41 50.52 53.25 -13.75
N THR A 42 51.17 52.10 -13.87
CA THR A 42 52.25 51.81 -14.80
C THR A 42 51.72 51.92 -16.23
N ALA A 43 51.34 53.12 -16.65
CA ALA A 43 50.84 53.45 -17.98
C ALA A 43 50.62 54.97 -18.13
N ASP A 44 51.58 55.79 -17.70
CA ASP A 44 51.93 56.92 -18.57
C ASP A 44 53.02 56.36 -19.48
N PRO A 45 52.91 56.49 -20.82
CA PRO A 45 54.01 56.10 -21.68
C PRO A 45 55.20 56.96 -21.27
N ALA A 46 56.19 56.36 -20.62
CA ALA A 46 57.54 56.91 -20.58
C ALA A 46 57.82 57.39 -22.01
N PRO A 47 58.32 58.63 -22.22
CA PRO A 47 58.64 59.05 -23.57
C PRO A 47 59.55 57.97 -24.14
N ALA A 48 59.04 57.25 -25.15
CA ALA A 48 59.72 56.15 -25.82
C ALA A 48 60.81 56.71 -26.74
N GLY A 49 61.60 57.64 -26.23
CA GLY A 49 62.93 57.97 -26.68
C GLY A 49 63.90 57.41 -25.67
N SER A 50 65.04 56.94 -26.12
CA SER A 50 66.11 56.29 -25.34
C SER A 50 66.69 57.14 -24.18
N GLY A 51 66.04 58.22 -23.71
CA GLY A 51 66.58 59.15 -22.72
C GLY A 51 67.87 59.84 -23.16
N ILE A 52 68.30 59.63 -24.40
CA ILE A 52 69.48 60.26 -24.99
C ILE A 52 68.99 61.60 -25.54
N GLU A 53 69.38 62.70 -24.91
CA GLU A 53 69.26 64.05 -25.47
C GLU A 53 70.49 64.32 -26.35
N PRO A 54 70.46 64.08 -27.68
CA PRO A 54 71.65 64.21 -28.53
C PRO A 54 72.16 65.65 -28.60
N ALA A 55 71.27 66.64 -28.48
CA ALA A 55 71.61 68.06 -28.60
C ALA A 55 72.21 68.66 -27.31
N ARG A 56 71.95 68.07 -26.14
CA ARG A 56 72.42 68.62 -24.86
C ARG A 56 73.86 68.19 -24.62
N LEU A 57 74.77 69.15 -24.61
CA LEU A 57 76.18 68.90 -24.31
C LEU A 57 76.64 69.53 -22.99
N ASP A 58 75.80 70.32 -22.32
CA ASP A 58 76.13 70.95 -21.03
C ASP A 58 75.33 70.34 -19.88
N TYR A 59 76.05 69.85 -18.86
CA TYR A 59 75.50 69.17 -17.68
C TYR A 59 76.06 69.75 -16.38
N VAL A 60 75.25 69.72 -15.32
CA VAL A 60 75.72 69.93 -13.94
C VAL A 60 75.94 68.56 -13.30
N ILE A 61 76.94 68.44 -12.43
CA ILE A 61 77.24 67.14 -11.79
C ILE A 61 76.04 66.56 -11.03
N ALA A 62 75.21 67.40 -10.40
CA ALA A 62 74.02 66.99 -9.67
C ALA A 62 72.98 66.31 -10.58
N ASP A 63 72.85 66.76 -11.83
CA ASP A 63 71.95 66.17 -12.83
C ASP A 63 72.32 64.70 -13.07
N LEU A 64 73.62 64.37 -13.02
CA LEU A 64 74.13 63.05 -13.35
C LEU A 64 74.23 62.10 -12.15
N THR A 65 74.25 62.60 -10.91
CA THR A 65 74.53 61.79 -9.71
C THR A 65 73.30 61.35 -8.90
N GLY A 66 72.10 61.76 -9.29
CA GLY A 66 70.86 61.54 -8.52
C GLY A 66 70.32 60.10 -8.53
N ALA A 67 70.62 59.31 -9.56
CA ALA A 67 70.24 57.90 -9.61
C ALA A 67 71.25 57.03 -8.82
N ASP A 68 70.85 55.82 -8.44
CA ASP A 68 71.68 54.87 -7.70
C ASP A 68 72.09 53.66 -8.54
N TYR A 69 73.27 53.12 -8.25
CA TYR A 69 73.84 51.90 -8.84
C TYR A 69 73.70 51.81 -10.37
N GLY A 70 73.03 50.79 -10.90
CA GLY A 70 72.88 50.56 -12.34
C GLY A 70 72.21 51.73 -13.06
N ALA A 71 71.18 52.33 -12.47
CA ALA A 71 70.48 53.46 -13.05
C ALA A 71 71.38 54.70 -13.20
N PHE A 72 72.38 54.87 -12.31
CA PHE A 72 73.39 55.92 -12.45
C PHE A 72 74.33 55.67 -13.63
N ILE A 73 74.82 54.44 -13.80
CA ILE A 73 75.74 54.08 -14.88
C ILE A 73 75.05 54.26 -16.24
N ASP A 74 73.81 53.77 -16.35
CA ASP A 74 73.01 53.94 -17.56
C ASP A 74 72.81 55.41 -17.91
N HIS A 75 72.47 56.23 -16.91
CA HIS A 75 72.29 57.66 -17.09
C HIS A 75 73.61 58.38 -17.49
N ALA A 76 74.74 57.97 -16.93
CA ALA A 76 76.06 58.51 -17.25
C ALA A 76 76.49 58.20 -18.69
N PHE A 77 76.30 56.97 -19.16
CA PHE A 77 76.61 56.57 -20.54
C PHE A 77 75.71 57.31 -21.55
N ARG A 78 74.41 57.34 -21.30
CA ARG A 78 73.44 58.03 -22.17
C ARG A 78 73.72 59.54 -22.25
N SER A 79 74.11 60.16 -21.15
CA SER A 79 74.36 61.61 -21.10
C SER A 79 75.72 62.00 -21.69
N LEU A 80 76.80 61.26 -21.38
CA LEU A 80 78.17 61.63 -21.74
C LEU A 80 78.68 61.00 -23.03
N LEU A 81 78.27 59.75 -23.31
CA LEU A 81 78.67 59.00 -24.50
C LEU A 81 77.57 58.91 -25.56
N LYS A 82 76.37 59.44 -25.29
CA LYS A 82 75.24 59.51 -26.23
C LYS A 82 74.87 58.16 -26.84
N ARG A 83 75.12 57.09 -26.08
CA ARG A 83 74.76 55.72 -26.42
C ARG A 83 74.31 54.96 -25.18
N GLU A 84 73.68 53.83 -25.40
CA GLU A 84 73.42 52.88 -24.34
C GLU A 84 74.73 52.18 -23.93
N PRO A 85 74.91 51.89 -22.63
CA PRO A 85 76.08 51.14 -22.19
C PRO A 85 76.04 49.72 -22.74
N ASP A 86 77.20 49.25 -23.16
CA ASP A 86 77.43 47.84 -23.43
C ASP A 86 77.49 47.05 -22.10
N PRO A 87 77.01 45.79 -22.04
CA PRO A 87 76.95 45.03 -20.78
C PRO A 87 78.30 44.89 -20.07
N ALA A 88 79.40 44.78 -20.83
CA ALA A 88 80.76 44.71 -20.30
C ALA A 88 81.22 46.07 -19.73
N GLY A 89 81.02 47.17 -20.47
CA GLY A 89 81.32 48.52 -20.02
C GLY A 89 80.51 48.97 -18.81
N ALA A 90 79.20 48.68 -18.77
CA ALA A 90 78.36 48.92 -17.60
C ALA A 90 78.84 48.10 -16.39
N GLY A 91 79.14 46.81 -16.58
CA GLY A 91 79.58 45.92 -15.52
C GLY A 91 80.86 46.38 -14.82
N GLU A 92 81.87 46.82 -15.59
CA GLU A 92 83.14 47.29 -15.01
C GLU A 92 82.97 48.58 -14.21
N HIS A 93 82.25 49.57 -14.75
CA HIS A 93 82.01 50.82 -14.01
C HIS A 93 81.08 50.62 -12.81
N LEU A 94 80.09 49.72 -12.91
CA LEU A 94 79.21 49.36 -11.79
C LEU A 94 79.99 48.64 -10.68
N ARG A 95 80.89 47.71 -11.05
CA ARG A 95 81.76 47.03 -10.09
C ARG A 95 82.64 48.02 -9.34
N ARG A 96 83.26 48.97 -10.05
CA ARG A 96 84.04 50.04 -9.42
C ARG A 96 83.21 50.93 -8.48
N LEU A 97 81.94 51.19 -8.82
CA LEU A 97 81.03 51.93 -7.94
C LEU A 97 80.71 51.14 -6.67
N ILE A 98 80.48 49.82 -6.78
CA ILE A 98 80.25 48.92 -5.64
C ILE A 98 81.50 48.81 -4.76
N GLU A 99 82.69 48.79 -5.36
CA GLU A 99 83.99 48.81 -4.66
C GLU A 99 84.31 50.17 -4.01
N GLY A 100 83.42 51.17 -4.12
CA GLY A 100 83.52 52.45 -3.43
C GLY A 100 84.14 53.60 -4.24
N ALA A 101 84.34 53.43 -5.55
CA ALA A 101 84.81 54.54 -6.38
C ALA A 101 83.77 55.68 -6.41
N PRO A 102 84.18 56.94 -6.25
CA PRO A 102 83.25 58.05 -6.24
C PRO A 102 82.57 58.22 -7.61
N LYS A 103 81.27 58.51 -7.61
CA LYS A 103 80.48 58.77 -8.85
C LYS A 103 81.17 59.78 -9.79
N ALA A 104 81.83 60.80 -9.23
CA ALA A 104 82.59 61.80 -9.99
C ALA A 104 83.79 61.23 -10.75
N GLU A 105 84.42 60.17 -10.26
CA GLU A 105 85.52 59.52 -10.95
C GLU A 105 85.03 58.78 -12.19
N ILE A 106 83.94 58.01 -12.05
CA ILE A 106 83.33 57.27 -13.15
C ILE A 106 82.89 58.25 -14.26
N LEU A 107 82.23 59.35 -13.88
CA LEU A 107 81.84 60.39 -14.84
C LEU A 107 83.05 61.01 -15.55
N GLY A 108 84.18 61.19 -14.84
CA GLY A 108 85.40 61.72 -15.43
C GLY A 108 86.09 60.73 -16.38
N ASP A 109 86.20 59.46 -15.98
CA ASP A 109 86.77 58.39 -16.83
C ASP A 109 85.95 58.26 -18.13
N LEU A 110 84.62 58.33 -18.06
CA LEU A 110 83.75 58.33 -19.23
C LEU A 110 83.91 59.60 -20.08
N ARG A 111 83.86 60.79 -19.46
CA ARG A 111 83.94 62.07 -20.16
C ARG A 111 85.28 62.29 -20.86
N TRP A 112 86.38 61.91 -20.23
CA TRP A 112 87.72 62.05 -20.79
C TRP A 112 88.23 60.77 -21.45
N SER A 113 87.39 59.74 -21.65
CA SER A 113 87.72 58.62 -22.53
C SER A 113 87.95 59.09 -23.98
N GLY A 114 88.61 58.28 -24.81
CA GLY A 114 88.77 58.57 -26.24
C GLY A 114 87.45 58.75 -26.99
N GLU A 115 86.37 58.12 -26.51
CA GLU A 115 85.01 58.27 -27.01
C GLU A 115 84.34 59.56 -26.49
N GLY A 116 84.36 59.79 -25.18
CA GLY A 116 83.75 60.99 -24.57
C GLY A 116 84.42 62.30 -24.99
N ARG A 117 85.72 62.28 -25.32
CA ARG A 117 86.42 63.44 -25.90
C ARG A 117 85.93 63.81 -27.30
N ARG A 118 85.52 62.82 -28.11
CA ARG A 118 84.98 63.07 -29.47
C ARG A 118 83.60 63.74 -29.42
N ILE A 119 82.79 63.42 -28.41
CA ILE A 119 81.47 64.02 -28.20
C ILE A 119 81.56 65.40 -27.55
N GLY A 120 82.44 65.55 -26.54
CA GLY A 120 82.76 66.87 -25.99
C GLY A 120 81.81 67.41 -24.91
N ALA A 121 80.86 66.61 -24.38
CA ALA A 121 79.85 67.05 -23.40
C ALA A 121 80.45 67.68 -22.11
N ARG A 122 80.29 68.97 -21.84
CA ARG A 122 80.89 69.62 -20.67
C ARG A 122 80.08 69.32 -19.39
N VAL A 123 80.79 68.93 -18.33
CA VAL A 123 80.20 68.74 -17.00
C VAL A 123 80.78 69.79 -16.05
N ARG A 124 79.95 70.75 -15.63
CA ARG A 124 80.35 71.84 -14.75
C ARG A 124 80.74 71.28 -13.37
N GLY A 125 81.95 71.61 -12.92
CA GLY A 125 82.47 71.20 -11.60
C GLY A 125 82.96 69.75 -11.52
N LEU A 126 83.09 69.04 -12.65
CA LEU A 126 83.61 67.67 -12.68
C LEU A 126 85.14 67.62 -12.53
N LEU A 127 85.87 68.49 -13.25
CA LEU A 127 87.34 68.50 -13.27
C LEU A 127 88.01 68.57 -11.88
N PRO A 128 87.65 69.49 -10.97
CA PRO A 128 88.29 69.52 -9.66
C PRO A 128 88.00 68.26 -8.83
N ARG A 129 86.79 67.68 -8.93
CA ARG A 129 86.39 66.47 -8.19
C ARG A 129 87.02 65.21 -8.75
N TYR A 130 87.17 65.13 -10.07
CA TYR A 130 87.85 64.03 -10.74
C TYR A 130 89.35 64.03 -10.45
N LEU A 131 90.01 65.19 -10.50
CA LEU A 131 91.44 65.29 -10.15
C LEU A 131 91.65 64.91 -8.68
N LEU A 132 90.80 65.39 -7.77
CA LEU A 132 90.85 65.00 -6.36
C LEU A 132 90.72 63.49 -6.18
N ALA A 133 89.78 62.84 -6.86
CA ALA A 133 89.60 61.39 -6.84
C ALA A 133 90.81 60.62 -7.41
N LYS A 134 91.51 61.16 -8.43
CA LYS A 134 92.75 60.56 -8.96
C LYS A 134 93.93 60.73 -8.02
N PHE A 135 94.09 61.90 -7.38
CA PHE A 135 95.16 62.13 -6.41
C PHE A 135 95.01 61.27 -5.14
N ALA A 136 93.77 61.02 -4.71
CA ALA A 136 93.46 60.11 -3.62
C ALA A 136 93.93 58.64 -3.87
N ARG A 137 94.22 58.26 -5.12
CA ARG A 137 94.68 56.90 -5.47
C ARG A 137 96.21 56.74 -5.48
N VAL A 138 96.99 57.81 -5.30
CA VAL A 138 98.46 57.72 -5.27
C VAL A 138 98.90 57.19 -3.90
N PRO A 139 99.69 56.09 -3.83
CA PRO A 139 100.14 55.55 -2.54
C PRO A 139 100.91 56.63 -1.77
N VAL A 140 100.64 56.78 -0.47
CA VAL A 140 101.11 57.85 0.44
C VAL A 140 100.40 59.19 0.30
N LEU A 141 100.37 59.83 -0.88
CA LEU A 141 99.75 61.15 -1.04
C LEU A 141 98.23 61.09 -0.84
N GLY A 142 97.60 60.02 -1.33
CA GLY A 142 96.17 59.78 -1.17
C GLY A 142 95.77 59.57 0.28
N PHE A 143 96.60 58.86 1.07
CA PHE A 143 96.35 58.65 2.49
C PHE A 143 96.24 59.98 3.26
N VAL A 144 97.11 60.95 2.98
CA VAL A 144 97.10 62.26 3.66
C VAL A 144 95.88 63.09 3.23
N VAL A 145 95.54 63.08 1.93
CA VAL A 145 94.38 63.80 1.40
C VAL A 145 93.07 63.22 1.96
N ASP A 146 92.94 61.90 1.98
CA ASP A 146 91.77 61.21 2.52
C ASP A 146 91.64 61.44 4.03
N TRP A 147 92.74 61.43 4.78
CA TRP A 147 92.72 61.76 6.21
C TRP A 147 92.25 63.19 6.49
N GLY A 148 92.75 64.17 5.73
CA GLY A 148 92.33 65.56 5.88
C GLY A 148 90.85 65.77 5.55
N LEU A 149 90.38 65.17 4.45
CA LEU A 149 88.97 65.21 4.05
C LEU A 149 88.08 64.47 5.05
N ALA A 150 88.52 63.32 5.58
CA ALA A 150 87.79 62.57 6.58
C ALA A 150 87.62 63.36 7.88
N LEU A 151 88.69 64.02 8.37
CA LEU A 151 88.63 64.83 9.59
C LEU A 151 87.70 66.05 9.42
N ALA A 152 87.76 66.73 8.27
CA ALA A 152 86.88 67.86 7.97
C ALA A 152 85.42 67.43 7.72
N GLY A 153 85.22 66.24 7.14
CA GLY A 153 83.91 65.66 6.84
C GLY A 153 83.22 65.03 8.04
N LEU A 154 83.96 64.67 9.09
CA LEU A 154 83.44 63.92 10.25
C LEU A 154 82.20 64.57 10.90
N PRO A 155 82.15 65.89 11.16
CA PRO A 155 80.97 66.51 11.79
C PRO A 155 79.73 66.53 10.86
N VAL A 156 79.95 66.60 9.55
CA VAL A 156 78.88 66.53 8.55
C VAL A 156 78.38 65.09 8.44
N LEU A 157 79.30 64.11 8.39
CA LEU A 157 78.98 62.68 8.37
C LEU A 157 78.20 62.27 9.62
N MET A 158 78.59 62.72 10.82
CA MET A 158 77.84 62.42 12.05
C MET A 158 76.43 63.03 12.05
N ARG A 159 76.24 64.22 11.46
CA ARG A 159 74.90 64.82 11.30
C ARG A 159 74.05 64.03 10.30
N HIS A 160 74.63 63.63 9.16
CA HIS A 160 73.95 62.77 8.20
C HIS A 160 73.63 61.40 8.79
N GLN A 161 74.53 60.81 9.58
CA GLN A 161 74.31 59.52 10.24
C GLN A 161 73.13 59.62 11.22
N ARG A 162 73.09 60.64 12.09
CA ARG A 162 71.96 60.85 13.01
C ARG A 162 70.64 61.07 12.27
N ALA A 163 70.65 61.82 11.16
CA ALA A 163 69.45 62.01 10.34
C ALA A 163 69.02 60.72 9.62
N MET A 164 69.97 59.89 9.18
CA MET A 164 69.67 58.58 8.61
C MET A 164 69.15 57.62 9.67
N ASP A 165 69.68 57.64 10.89
CA ASP A 165 69.23 56.79 11.99
C ASP A 165 67.78 57.10 12.39
N THR A 166 67.39 58.38 12.45
CA THR A 166 66.00 58.76 12.74
C THR A 166 65.05 58.34 11.63
N VAL A 167 65.42 58.57 10.36
CA VAL A 167 64.61 58.15 9.20
C VAL A 167 64.51 56.63 9.11
N ASN A 168 65.61 55.91 9.33
CA ASN A 168 65.63 54.46 9.32
C ASN A 168 64.82 53.89 10.49
N ALA A 169 64.94 54.46 11.69
CA ALA A 169 64.13 54.06 12.84
C ALA A 169 62.63 54.22 12.57
N ALA A 170 62.20 55.33 11.97
CA ALA A 170 60.81 55.54 11.56
C ALA A 170 60.36 54.53 10.50
N ARG A 171 61.18 54.28 9.47
CA ARG A 171 60.89 53.26 8.45
C ARG A 171 60.76 51.86 9.05
N PHE A 172 61.64 51.50 9.98
CA PHE A 172 61.58 50.20 10.66
C PHE A 172 60.36 50.07 11.58
N SER A 173 59.94 51.14 12.26
CA SER A 173 58.70 51.10 13.04
C SER A 173 57.47 50.93 12.15
N ASP A 174 57.42 51.61 11.01
CA ASP A 174 56.30 51.49 10.06
C ASP A 174 56.22 50.07 9.49
N LEU A 175 57.37 49.51 9.07
CA LEU A 175 57.44 48.12 8.60
C LEU A 175 56.99 47.12 9.67
N ARG A 176 57.36 47.33 10.94
CA ARG A 176 56.91 46.45 12.04
C ARG A 176 55.41 46.55 12.27
N THR A 177 54.82 47.74 12.18
CA THR A 177 53.37 47.92 12.30
C THR A 177 52.65 47.22 11.16
N LEU A 178 53.09 47.44 9.92
CA LEU A 178 52.55 46.73 8.75
C LEU A 178 52.69 45.21 8.89
N GLN A 179 53.84 44.73 9.37
CA GLN A 179 54.05 43.31 9.61
C GLN A 179 53.07 42.74 10.64
N ARG A 180 52.84 43.44 11.77
CA ARG A 180 51.87 43.01 12.79
C ARG A 180 50.45 43.02 12.26
N ASP A 181 50.08 44.03 11.48
CA ASP A 181 48.76 44.15 10.88
C ASP A 181 48.51 42.98 9.91
N CYS A 182 49.51 42.67 9.05
CA CYS A 182 49.46 41.50 8.18
C CYS A 182 49.33 40.21 8.98
N GLN A 183 50.17 39.99 10.00
CA GLN A 183 50.12 38.79 10.85
C GLN A 183 48.75 38.63 11.53
N THR A 184 48.17 39.72 12.03
CA THR A 184 46.85 39.69 12.68
C THR A 184 45.75 39.34 11.69
N ARG A 185 45.79 39.89 10.47
CA ARG A 185 44.84 39.53 9.40
C ARG A 185 44.99 38.07 8.98
N PHE A 186 46.21 37.57 8.82
CA PHE A 186 46.45 36.17 8.49
C PHE A 186 45.93 35.22 9.58
N ALA A 187 46.23 35.50 10.84
CA ALA A 187 45.71 34.71 11.96
C ALA A 187 44.16 34.74 12.01
N GLY A 188 43.55 35.89 11.72
CA GLY A 188 42.10 36.02 11.61
C GLY A 188 41.51 35.18 10.47
N HIS A 189 42.15 35.16 9.30
CA HIS A 189 41.74 34.33 8.18
C HIS A 189 41.87 32.83 8.48
N GLU A 190 42.96 32.40 9.11
CA GLU A 190 43.16 31.01 9.52
C GLU A 190 42.08 30.57 10.52
N ALA A 191 41.80 31.38 11.54
CA ALA A 191 40.74 31.10 12.52
C ALA A 191 39.36 31.02 11.85
N ALA A 192 39.05 31.92 10.92
CA ALA A 192 37.80 31.88 10.16
C ALA A 192 37.70 30.63 9.27
N GLN A 193 38.79 30.23 8.61
CA GLN A 193 38.83 28.99 7.82
C GLN A 193 38.63 27.74 8.70
N GLN A 194 39.25 27.68 9.87
CA GLN A 194 39.07 26.57 10.80
C GLN A 194 37.63 26.50 11.34
N ALA A 195 37.02 27.65 11.65
CA ALA A 195 35.63 27.71 12.07
C ALA A 195 34.66 27.28 10.96
N LEU A 196 34.93 27.67 9.71
CA LEU A 196 34.13 27.23 8.56
C LEU A 196 34.28 25.72 8.32
N ALA A 197 35.50 25.19 8.41
CA ALA A 197 35.76 23.76 8.24
C ALA A 197 35.07 22.92 9.33
N SER A 198 35.10 23.36 10.59
CA SER A 198 34.42 22.65 11.69
C SER A 198 32.90 22.73 11.56
N ALA A 199 32.34 23.87 11.15
CA ALA A 199 30.92 24.01 10.85
C ALA A 199 30.49 23.10 9.69
N GLN A 200 31.30 23.04 8.62
CA GLN A 200 31.05 22.14 7.49
C GLN A 200 31.08 20.67 7.92
N GLN A 201 32.05 20.26 8.73
CA GLN A 201 32.12 18.90 9.27
C GLN A 201 30.91 18.57 10.15
N ALA A 202 30.47 19.50 10.99
CA ALA A 202 29.28 19.33 11.82
C ALA A 202 28.02 19.14 10.98
N LEU A 203 27.84 19.96 9.93
CA LEU A 203 26.71 19.85 9.01
C LEU A 203 26.72 18.51 8.24
N VAL A 204 27.89 18.08 7.76
CA VAL A 204 28.02 16.77 7.09
C VAL A 204 27.68 15.63 8.05
N ALA A 205 28.15 15.69 9.30
CA ALA A 205 27.83 14.68 10.29
C ALA A 205 26.32 14.64 10.63
N GLU A 206 25.66 15.80 10.69
CA GLU A 206 24.21 15.88 10.89
C GLU A 206 23.44 15.30 9.71
N LEU A 207 23.82 15.64 8.49
CA LEU A 207 23.22 15.09 7.27
C LEU A 207 23.38 13.56 7.20
N GLN A 208 24.57 13.04 7.55
CA GLN A 208 24.82 11.60 7.60
C GLN A 208 23.96 10.90 8.66
N ARG A 209 23.82 11.49 9.85
CA ARG A 209 22.92 10.95 10.89
C ARG A 209 21.47 10.95 10.42
N GLY A 210 21.01 12.03 9.80
CA GLY A 210 19.67 12.11 9.21
C GLY A 210 19.45 11.04 8.15
N SER A 211 20.38 10.89 7.20
CA SER A 211 20.33 9.87 6.15
C SER A 211 20.24 8.45 6.74
N ALA A 212 21.09 8.13 7.72
CA ALA A 212 21.09 6.82 8.38
C ALA A 212 19.77 6.55 9.11
N GLN A 213 19.19 7.57 9.78
CA GLN A 213 17.88 7.45 10.41
C GLN A 213 16.76 7.22 9.39
N PHE A 214 16.76 7.93 8.26
CA PHE A 214 15.80 7.72 7.19
C PHE A 214 15.91 6.33 6.56
N GLU A 215 17.12 5.86 6.28
CA GLU A 215 17.35 4.50 5.77
C GLU A 215 16.84 3.44 6.75
N GLN A 216 17.08 3.62 8.04
CA GLN A 216 16.58 2.73 9.09
C GLN A 216 15.04 2.75 9.15
N GLN A 217 14.41 3.92 9.07
CA GLN A 217 12.95 4.04 9.04
C GLN A 217 12.36 3.39 7.79
N LEU A 218 12.98 3.58 6.63
CA LEU A 218 12.55 2.96 5.38
C LEU A 218 12.64 1.44 5.44
N ALA A 219 13.75 0.91 5.98
CA ALA A 219 13.92 -0.53 6.18
C ALA A 219 12.87 -1.09 7.15
N GLN A 220 12.55 -0.39 8.24
CA GLN A 220 11.49 -0.79 9.16
C GLN A 220 10.09 -0.78 8.51
N LEU A 221 9.79 0.23 7.70
CA LEU A 221 8.53 0.29 6.97
C LEU A 221 8.41 -0.83 5.93
N GLN A 222 9.50 -1.13 5.20
CA GLN A 222 9.55 -2.26 4.27
C GLN A 222 9.32 -3.59 5.01
N GLN A 223 9.99 -3.82 6.13
CA GLN A 223 9.78 -5.03 6.94
C GLN A 223 8.34 -5.17 7.43
N ARG A 224 7.70 -4.07 7.84
CA ARG A 224 6.29 -4.05 8.24
C ARG A 224 5.37 -4.34 7.06
N ALA A 225 5.64 -3.75 5.89
CA ALA A 225 4.88 -4.00 4.68
C ALA A 225 4.97 -5.49 4.25
N ASP A 226 6.18 -6.06 4.27
CA ASP A 226 6.41 -7.47 3.95
C ASP A 226 5.76 -8.42 4.97
N ALA A 227 5.70 -8.02 6.24
CA ALA A 227 5.00 -8.78 7.27
C ALA A 227 3.48 -8.76 7.03
N LEU A 228 2.91 -7.58 6.76
CA LEU A 228 1.48 -7.44 6.45
C LEU A 228 1.10 -8.21 5.18
N ALA A 229 1.91 -8.13 4.12
CA ALA A 229 1.70 -8.87 2.88
C ALA A 229 1.66 -10.39 3.13
N ARG A 230 2.59 -10.91 3.94
CA ARG A 230 2.59 -12.33 4.34
C ARG A 230 1.36 -12.73 5.15
N THR A 231 0.88 -11.88 6.06
CA THR A 231 -0.34 -12.16 6.83
C THR A 231 -1.57 -12.20 5.92
N ILE A 232 -1.71 -11.24 5.01
CA ILE A 232 -2.83 -11.20 4.04
C ILE A 232 -2.80 -12.45 3.15
N GLU A 233 -1.63 -12.85 2.67
CA GLU A 233 -1.49 -14.05 1.84
C GLU A 233 -1.84 -15.32 2.61
N ALA A 234 -1.42 -15.43 3.87
CA ALA A 234 -1.77 -16.56 4.73
C ALA A 234 -3.28 -16.63 5.01
N GLU A 235 -3.93 -15.51 5.29
CA GLU A 235 -5.39 -15.43 5.48
C GLU A 235 -6.14 -15.80 4.19
N ALA A 236 -5.70 -15.28 3.04
CA ALA A 236 -6.30 -15.63 1.75
C ALA A 236 -6.18 -17.13 1.43
N GLN A 237 -5.02 -17.73 1.72
CA GLN A 237 -4.81 -19.17 1.59
C GLN A 237 -5.70 -19.97 2.55
N ALA A 238 -5.88 -19.52 3.79
CA ALA A 238 -6.78 -20.16 4.74
C ALA A 238 -8.24 -20.11 4.26
N SER A 239 -8.74 -18.93 3.85
CA SER A 239 -10.12 -18.78 3.35
C SER A 239 -10.37 -19.58 2.06
N THR A 240 -9.40 -19.65 1.16
CA THR A 240 -9.53 -20.49 -0.05
C THR A 240 -9.52 -21.98 0.28
N GLY A 241 -8.78 -22.41 1.30
CA GLY A 241 -8.85 -23.75 1.88
C GLY A 241 -10.24 -24.07 2.42
N GLU A 242 -10.80 -23.19 3.26
CA GLU A 242 -12.15 -23.33 3.83
C GLU A 242 -13.24 -23.39 2.74
N LEU A 243 -13.19 -22.49 1.74
CA LEU A 243 -14.13 -22.51 0.62
C LEU A 243 -14.04 -23.82 -0.19
N THR A 244 -12.83 -24.35 -0.34
CA THR A 244 -12.62 -25.63 -1.02
C THR A 244 -13.20 -26.77 -0.21
N GLN A 245 -13.04 -26.78 1.12
CA GLN A 245 -13.65 -27.78 2.00
C GLN A 245 -15.17 -27.70 1.96
N LEU A 246 -15.75 -26.50 2.13
CA LEU A 246 -17.20 -26.29 2.08
C LEU A 246 -17.78 -26.76 0.74
N ARG A 247 -17.09 -26.48 -0.37
CA ARG A 247 -17.49 -26.99 -1.70
C ARG A 247 -17.50 -28.52 -1.73
N HIS A 248 -16.50 -29.20 -1.17
CA HIS A 248 -16.50 -30.67 -1.08
C HIS A 248 -17.65 -31.20 -0.22
N GLU A 249 -17.92 -30.58 0.94
CA GLU A 249 -19.03 -30.97 1.82
C GLU A 249 -20.39 -30.79 1.14
N VAL A 250 -20.58 -29.67 0.42
CA VAL A 250 -21.80 -29.43 -0.36
C VAL A 250 -21.95 -30.45 -1.48
N HIS A 251 -20.88 -30.79 -2.21
CA HIS A 251 -20.94 -31.83 -3.23
C HIS A 251 -21.24 -33.21 -2.65
N ALA A 252 -20.61 -33.58 -1.53
CA ALA A 252 -20.87 -34.84 -0.84
C ALA A 252 -22.32 -34.94 -0.37
N THR A 253 -22.85 -33.85 0.19
CA THR A 253 -24.25 -33.77 0.63
C THR A 253 -25.21 -33.91 -0.54
N HIS A 254 -24.96 -33.23 -1.67
CA HIS A 254 -25.76 -33.40 -2.88
C HIS A 254 -25.73 -34.83 -3.41
N HIS A 255 -24.55 -35.47 -3.44
CA HIS A 255 -24.43 -36.86 -3.85
C HIS A 255 -25.21 -37.80 -2.92
N TRP A 256 -25.14 -37.59 -1.61
CA TRP A 256 -25.90 -38.38 -0.64
C TRP A 256 -27.41 -38.18 -0.80
N LEU A 257 -27.85 -36.94 -0.99
CA LEU A 257 -29.26 -36.61 -1.24
C LEU A 257 -29.76 -37.30 -2.52
N ALA A 258 -28.99 -37.25 -3.60
CA ALA A 258 -29.33 -37.93 -4.84
C ALA A 258 -29.40 -39.46 -4.66
N SER A 259 -28.46 -40.05 -3.92
CA SER A 259 -28.46 -41.48 -3.61
C SER A 259 -29.67 -41.87 -2.75
N LEU A 260 -30.07 -41.03 -1.79
CA LEU A 260 -31.26 -41.26 -0.98
C LEU A 260 -32.54 -41.20 -1.81
N GLN A 261 -32.66 -40.20 -2.69
CA GLN A 261 -33.80 -40.09 -3.59
C GLN A 261 -33.92 -41.33 -4.49
N GLN A 262 -32.80 -41.85 -4.99
CA GLN A 262 -32.79 -43.10 -5.76
C GLN A 262 -33.18 -44.33 -4.91
N ALA A 263 -32.69 -44.41 -3.67
CA ALA A 263 -33.04 -45.51 -2.77
C ALA A 263 -34.53 -45.50 -2.39
N LEU A 264 -35.11 -44.33 -2.14
CA LEU A 264 -36.54 -44.15 -1.89
C LEU A 264 -37.37 -44.57 -3.11
N ALA A 265 -37.00 -44.09 -4.30
CA ALA A 265 -37.68 -44.49 -5.53
C ALA A 265 -37.61 -46.00 -5.79
N ALA A 266 -36.49 -46.65 -5.47
CA ALA A 266 -36.34 -48.11 -5.58
C ALA A 266 -37.22 -48.86 -4.55
N LEU A 267 -37.40 -48.31 -3.35
CA LEU A 267 -38.29 -48.88 -2.34
C LEU A 267 -39.76 -48.76 -2.76
N ASP A 268 -40.17 -47.61 -3.29
CA ASP A 268 -41.52 -47.39 -3.82
C ASP A 268 -41.82 -48.38 -4.97
N GLU A 269 -40.88 -48.58 -5.89
CA GLU A 269 -41.03 -49.55 -6.96
C GLU A 269 -41.09 -51.00 -6.43
N ALA A 270 -40.25 -51.36 -5.46
CA ALA A 270 -40.26 -52.70 -4.86
C ALA A 270 -41.57 -53.00 -4.12
N THR A 271 -42.13 -52.02 -3.40
CA THR A 271 -43.42 -52.16 -2.72
C THR A 271 -44.57 -52.29 -3.73
N ALA A 272 -44.57 -51.50 -4.80
CA ALA A 272 -45.55 -51.64 -5.89
C ALA A 272 -45.49 -53.03 -6.55
N GLN A 273 -44.28 -53.54 -6.80
CA GLN A 273 -44.09 -54.88 -7.36
C GLN A 273 -44.53 -56.00 -6.40
N ALA A 274 -44.26 -55.86 -5.11
CA ALA A 274 -44.72 -56.81 -4.09
C ALA A 274 -46.26 -56.85 -4.05
N GLN A 275 -46.91 -55.67 -4.01
CA GLN A 275 -48.37 -55.57 -4.04
C GLN A 275 -48.96 -56.21 -5.30
N ALA A 276 -48.38 -55.93 -6.48
CA ALA A 276 -48.85 -56.53 -7.74
C ALA A 276 -48.70 -58.06 -7.76
N ARG A 277 -47.66 -58.61 -7.12
CA ARG A 277 -47.47 -60.06 -6.97
C ARG A 277 -48.48 -60.67 -6.01
N GLU A 278 -48.76 -60.02 -4.88
CA GLU A 278 -49.79 -60.45 -3.94
C GLU A 278 -51.17 -60.45 -4.62
N ASP A 279 -51.51 -59.38 -5.34
CA ASP A 279 -52.77 -59.28 -6.08
C ASP A 279 -52.88 -60.39 -7.14
N ALA A 280 -51.79 -60.69 -7.84
CA ALA A 280 -51.76 -61.77 -8.84
C ALA A 280 -51.90 -63.16 -8.19
N LEU A 281 -51.23 -63.39 -7.06
CA LEU A 281 -51.34 -64.65 -6.32
C LEU A 281 -52.74 -64.83 -5.78
N ALA A 282 -53.31 -63.82 -5.12
CA ALA A 282 -54.67 -63.82 -4.61
C ALA A 282 -55.68 -64.12 -5.73
N ALA A 283 -55.52 -63.53 -6.91
CA ALA A 283 -56.34 -63.87 -8.06
C ALA A 283 -56.08 -65.29 -8.59
N ALA A 284 -54.85 -65.80 -8.53
CA ALA A 284 -54.50 -67.13 -9.04
C ALA A 284 -54.94 -68.29 -8.13
N VAL A 285 -55.21 -68.05 -6.84
CA VAL A 285 -55.76 -69.06 -5.93
C VAL A 285 -57.15 -69.48 -6.43
N GLY A 286 -57.18 -70.54 -7.24
CA GLY A 286 -58.38 -71.25 -7.61
C GLY A 286 -58.92 -71.99 -6.39
N GLU A 287 -60.21 -71.84 -6.14
CA GLU A 287 -60.86 -72.52 -5.02
C GLU A 287 -61.19 -73.96 -5.42
N ASP A 288 -61.11 -74.88 -4.45
CA ASP A 288 -61.56 -76.25 -4.64
C ASP A 288 -63.07 -76.28 -4.98
N VAL A 289 -63.46 -77.20 -5.86
CA VAL A 289 -64.83 -77.40 -6.36
C VAL A 289 -65.82 -77.58 -5.20
N ALA A 290 -65.43 -78.29 -4.14
CA ALA A 290 -66.27 -78.49 -2.96
C ALA A 290 -66.52 -77.18 -2.20
N ALA A 291 -65.48 -76.37 -2.00
CA ALA A 291 -65.57 -75.08 -1.33
C ALA A 291 -66.38 -74.06 -2.16
N GLN A 292 -66.23 -74.10 -3.48
CA GLN A 292 -66.98 -73.25 -4.41
C GLN A 292 -68.48 -73.58 -4.43
N ALA A 293 -68.84 -74.87 -4.40
CA ALA A 293 -70.24 -75.31 -4.31
C ALA A 293 -70.89 -74.84 -3.00
N GLN A 294 -70.19 -75.02 -1.87
CA GLN A 294 -70.69 -74.61 -0.56
C GLN A 294 -70.88 -73.10 -0.45
N ARG A 295 -69.93 -72.30 -0.98
CA ARG A 295 -70.10 -70.83 -1.03
C ARG A 295 -71.27 -70.43 -1.91
N SER A 296 -71.42 -71.04 -3.08
CA SER A 296 -72.51 -70.73 -4.01
C SER A 296 -73.89 -71.05 -3.41
N GLU A 297 -73.99 -72.09 -2.58
CA GLU A 297 -75.20 -72.39 -1.81
C GLU A 297 -75.48 -71.36 -0.72
N ARG A 298 -74.47 -71.00 0.09
CA ARG A 298 -74.61 -69.93 1.10
C ARG A 298 -75.02 -68.60 0.47
N GLN A 299 -74.34 -68.20 -0.60
CA GLN A 299 -74.62 -66.96 -1.32
C GLN A 299 -76.03 -66.95 -1.89
N ARG A 300 -76.55 -68.06 -2.44
CA ARG A 300 -77.95 -68.16 -2.87
C ARG A 300 -78.94 -68.01 -1.71
N ALA A 301 -78.65 -68.61 -0.56
CA ALA A 301 -79.52 -68.50 0.62
C ALA A 301 -79.57 -67.06 1.14
N TRP A 302 -78.40 -66.40 1.26
CA TRP A 302 -78.32 -65.01 1.72
C TRP A 302 -78.89 -64.03 0.71
N SER A 303 -78.67 -64.22 -0.60
CA SER A 303 -79.23 -63.32 -1.61
C SER A 303 -80.76 -63.42 -1.69
N ALA A 304 -81.32 -64.63 -1.55
CA ALA A 304 -82.77 -64.82 -1.45
C ALA A 304 -83.36 -64.12 -0.22
N LEU A 305 -82.71 -64.27 0.95
CA LEU A 305 -83.13 -63.56 2.16
C LEU A 305 -83.09 -62.04 1.95
N LEU A 306 -82.00 -61.51 1.41
CA LEU A 306 -81.84 -60.08 1.16
C LEU A 306 -82.91 -59.56 0.18
N ALA A 307 -83.23 -60.31 -0.87
CA ALA A 307 -84.26 -59.95 -1.83
C ALA A 307 -85.67 -59.90 -1.21
N THR A 308 -85.99 -60.78 -0.24
CA THR A 308 -87.27 -60.68 0.49
C THR A 308 -87.38 -59.42 1.35
N ARG A 309 -86.26 -58.85 1.79
CA ARG A 309 -86.22 -57.62 2.60
C ARG A 309 -86.21 -56.36 1.75
N LEU A 310 -85.48 -56.35 0.63
CA LEU A 310 -85.26 -55.18 -0.22
C LEU A 310 -86.28 -55.01 -1.35
N GLY A 311 -86.97 -56.08 -1.76
CA GLY A 311 -87.79 -56.10 -2.97
C GLY A 311 -86.96 -56.24 -4.25
N THR A 312 -87.58 -56.74 -5.31
CA THR A 312 -86.93 -56.93 -6.61
C THR A 312 -86.63 -55.59 -7.29
N GLY A 313 -85.49 -55.50 -7.99
CA GLY A 313 -85.03 -54.30 -8.69
C GLY A 313 -84.23 -53.30 -7.84
N THR A 314 -84.14 -53.51 -6.51
CA THR A 314 -83.37 -52.63 -5.63
C THR A 314 -81.87 -52.68 -5.94
N ARG A 315 -81.23 -51.51 -5.95
CA ARG A 315 -79.78 -51.37 -6.18
C ARG A 315 -78.98 -51.66 -4.91
N VAL A 316 -77.98 -52.52 -5.05
CA VAL A 316 -77.08 -52.96 -3.98
C VAL A 316 -75.64 -52.62 -4.36
N LEU A 317 -74.94 -51.89 -3.51
CA LEU A 317 -73.51 -51.65 -3.63
C LEU A 317 -72.76 -52.71 -2.83
N ASP A 318 -71.88 -53.49 -3.48
CA ASP A 318 -71.01 -54.44 -2.81
C ASP A 318 -69.57 -53.93 -2.78
N LEU A 319 -68.97 -53.92 -1.60
CA LEU A 319 -67.57 -53.54 -1.39
C LEU A 319 -66.72 -54.82 -1.31
N GLY A 320 -65.63 -54.85 -2.09
CA GLY A 320 -64.75 -56.01 -2.28
C GLY A 320 -65.47 -57.18 -2.92
N SER A 321 -66.01 -56.94 -4.11
CA SER A 321 -66.83 -57.92 -4.82
C SER A 321 -66.05 -59.11 -5.39
N GLY A 322 -64.71 -59.06 -5.36
CA GLY A 322 -63.85 -60.07 -5.93
C GLY A 322 -64.19 -60.34 -7.40
N ALA A 323 -64.26 -61.62 -7.78
CA ALA A 323 -64.64 -62.04 -9.13
C ALA A 323 -66.16 -61.94 -9.42
N GLY A 324 -66.96 -61.33 -8.54
CA GLY A 324 -68.38 -61.05 -8.77
C GLY A 324 -69.34 -62.21 -8.53
N THR A 325 -68.92 -63.29 -7.84
CA THR A 325 -69.81 -64.45 -7.57
C THR A 325 -71.05 -64.04 -6.77
N TRP A 326 -70.86 -63.17 -5.77
CA TRP A 326 -71.93 -62.63 -4.95
C TRP A 326 -72.87 -61.71 -5.74
N LEU A 327 -72.31 -60.84 -6.59
CA LEU A 327 -73.10 -59.98 -7.48
C LEU A 327 -74.01 -60.81 -8.40
N ARG A 328 -73.53 -61.94 -8.92
CA ARG A 328 -74.35 -62.88 -9.70
C ARG A 328 -75.45 -63.52 -8.87
N ALA A 329 -75.17 -63.89 -7.62
CA ALA A 329 -76.18 -64.43 -6.72
C ALA A 329 -77.28 -63.40 -6.37
N LEU A 330 -76.91 -62.13 -6.22
CA LEU A 330 -77.85 -61.02 -6.06
C LEU A 330 -78.69 -60.79 -7.32
N ALA A 331 -78.06 -60.79 -8.50
CA ALA A 331 -78.75 -60.66 -9.78
C ALA A 331 -79.75 -61.80 -10.02
N ALA A 332 -79.38 -63.04 -9.69
CA ALA A 332 -80.26 -64.21 -9.78
C ALA A 332 -81.46 -64.13 -8.81
N ALA A 333 -81.33 -63.41 -7.69
CA ALA A 333 -82.41 -63.13 -6.75
C ALA A 333 -83.26 -61.90 -7.17
N GLY A 334 -82.96 -61.27 -8.31
CA GLY A 334 -83.71 -60.16 -8.87
C GLY A 334 -83.29 -58.77 -8.36
N LEU A 335 -82.10 -58.64 -7.75
CA LEU A 335 -81.53 -57.36 -7.31
C LEU A 335 -80.56 -56.79 -8.38
N VAL A 336 -80.32 -55.48 -8.37
CA VAL A 336 -79.34 -54.84 -9.26
C VAL A 336 -78.08 -54.58 -8.46
N ALA A 337 -76.99 -55.28 -8.74
CA ALA A 337 -75.79 -55.23 -7.91
C ALA A 337 -74.60 -54.61 -8.65
N ASP A 338 -73.99 -53.60 -8.05
CA ASP A 338 -72.76 -52.95 -8.51
C ASP A 338 -71.64 -53.22 -7.51
N GLY A 339 -70.46 -53.60 -7.99
CA GLY A 339 -69.31 -53.95 -7.16
C GLY A 339 -68.17 -52.95 -7.24
N VAL A 340 -67.40 -52.85 -6.15
CA VAL A 340 -66.10 -52.18 -6.13
C VAL A 340 -65.03 -53.16 -5.66
N GLU A 341 -63.95 -53.29 -6.41
CA GLU A 341 -62.85 -54.21 -6.11
C GLU A 341 -61.50 -53.52 -6.36
N ALA A 342 -60.54 -53.73 -5.44
CA ALA A 342 -59.20 -53.15 -5.53
C ALA A 342 -58.29 -53.92 -6.48
N ASN A 343 -58.48 -55.25 -6.58
CA ASN A 343 -57.66 -56.11 -7.41
C ASN A 343 -58.10 -56.07 -8.88
N ALA A 344 -57.27 -55.45 -9.74
CA ALA A 344 -57.57 -55.29 -11.17
C ALA A 344 -57.78 -56.62 -11.93
N GLN A 345 -57.13 -57.71 -11.51
CA GLN A 345 -57.31 -59.01 -12.15
C GLN A 345 -58.67 -59.63 -11.81
N LEU A 346 -59.12 -59.48 -10.57
CA LEU A 346 -60.46 -59.91 -10.15
C LEU A 346 -61.55 -59.08 -10.84
N VAL A 347 -61.35 -57.76 -10.97
CA VAL A 347 -62.25 -56.88 -11.77
C VAL A 347 -62.34 -57.36 -13.22
N ALA A 348 -61.21 -57.70 -13.84
CA ALA A 348 -61.19 -58.18 -15.22
C ALA A 348 -62.00 -59.48 -15.38
N ARG A 349 -61.83 -60.45 -14.46
CA ARG A 349 -62.61 -61.70 -14.44
C ARG A 349 -64.10 -61.44 -14.20
N ALA A 350 -64.42 -60.58 -13.24
CA ALA A 350 -65.80 -60.21 -12.93
C ALA A 350 -66.51 -59.60 -14.16
N ARG A 351 -65.81 -58.73 -14.90
CA ARG A 351 -66.32 -58.13 -16.15
C ARG A 351 -66.45 -59.14 -17.29
N GLN A 352 -65.51 -60.08 -17.43
CA GLN A 352 -65.61 -61.19 -18.39
C GLN A 352 -66.85 -62.06 -18.12
N ASP A 353 -67.16 -62.28 -16.84
CA ASP A 353 -68.36 -63.01 -16.40
C ASP A 353 -69.65 -62.16 -16.44
N GLY A 354 -69.61 -60.96 -17.02
CA GLY A 354 -70.79 -60.10 -17.24
C GLY A 354 -71.28 -59.32 -16.02
N THR A 355 -70.46 -59.15 -14.97
CA THR A 355 -70.82 -58.36 -13.77
C THR A 355 -70.30 -56.93 -13.82
N THR A 356 -71.03 -56.01 -13.19
CA THR A 356 -70.67 -54.59 -13.13
C THR A 356 -69.76 -54.32 -11.93
N VAL A 357 -68.44 -54.39 -12.15
CA VAL A 357 -67.42 -54.10 -11.12
C VAL A 357 -66.51 -52.94 -11.52
N ALA A 358 -66.38 -51.96 -10.63
CA ALA A 358 -65.46 -50.84 -10.74
C ALA A 358 -64.13 -51.14 -10.04
N LEU A 359 -63.01 -50.76 -10.68
CA LEU A 359 -61.69 -50.82 -10.07
C LEU A 359 -61.51 -49.64 -9.10
N GLY A 360 -61.21 -49.94 -7.85
CA GLY A 360 -60.87 -48.92 -6.84
C GLY A 360 -60.85 -49.49 -5.42
N ALA A 361 -60.24 -48.75 -4.50
CA ALA A 361 -60.26 -49.11 -3.09
C ALA A 361 -61.71 -49.08 -2.54
N PRO A 362 -62.25 -50.19 -2.01
CA PRO A 362 -63.67 -50.29 -1.66
C PRO A 362 -64.14 -49.27 -0.61
N LEU A 363 -63.36 -49.03 0.45
CA LEU A 363 -63.71 -48.02 1.47
C LEU A 363 -63.62 -46.59 0.93
N ASP A 364 -62.68 -46.29 0.02
CA ASP A 364 -62.62 -44.98 -0.63
C ASP A 364 -63.81 -44.76 -1.57
N ALA A 365 -64.31 -45.80 -2.24
CA ALA A 365 -65.51 -45.68 -3.06
C ALA A 365 -66.75 -45.32 -2.24
N LEU A 366 -66.85 -45.84 -1.00
CA LEU A 366 -67.94 -45.48 -0.10
C LEU A 366 -67.89 -43.99 0.28
N THR A 367 -66.69 -43.42 0.52
CA THR A 367 -66.54 -41.97 0.80
C THR A 367 -67.03 -41.09 -0.35
N ARG A 368 -67.00 -41.59 -1.59
CA ARG A 368 -67.47 -40.86 -2.78
C ARG A 368 -68.97 -40.96 -3.01
N CYS A 369 -69.68 -41.80 -2.26
CA CYS A 369 -71.14 -41.88 -2.32
C CYS A 369 -71.75 -40.63 -1.67
N ALA A 370 -72.85 -40.13 -2.22
CA ALA A 370 -73.62 -39.05 -1.61
C ALA A 370 -74.24 -39.50 -0.28
N ASP A 371 -74.43 -38.55 0.64
CA ASP A 371 -75.17 -38.78 1.89
C ASP A 371 -76.56 -39.34 1.58
N ALA A 372 -76.96 -40.38 2.31
CA ALA A 372 -78.22 -41.10 2.11
C ALA A 372 -78.50 -41.58 0.66
N GLY A 373 -77.46 -41.78 -0.15
CA GLY A 373 -77.56 -42.16 -1.56
C GLY A 373 -77.58 -43.68 -1.83
N VAL A 374 -77.28 -44.52 -0.84
CA VAL A 374 -77.15 -45.98 -0.99
C VAL A 374 -78.36 -46.70 -0.40
N ALA A 375 -79.10 -47.43 -1.23
CA ALA A 375 -80.32 -48.15 -0.81
C ALA A 375 -80.02 -49.49 -0.10
N ALA A 376 -78.89 -50.11 -0.40
CA ALA A 376 -78.38 -51.28 0.30
C ALA A 376 -76.87 -51.42 0.08
N LEU A 377 -76.15 -51.81 1.14
CA LEU A 377 -74.70 -51.99 1.13
C LEU A 377 -74.37 -53.42 1.57
N THR A 378 -73.53 -54.12 0.82
CA THR A 378 -72.98 -55.42 1.22
C THR A 378 -71.47 -55.33 1.28
N VAL A 379 -70.87 -55.95 2.28
CA VAL A 379 -69.43 -55.88 2.51
C VAL A 379 -68.94 -57.24 2.96
N SER A 380 -67.81 -57.71 2.40
CA SER A 380 -67.12 -58.86 2.97
C SER A 380 -66.27 -58.44 4.18
N ALA A 381 -66.37 -59.17 5.29
CA ALA A 381 -65.56 -58.92 6.47
C ALA A 381 -64.05 -59.15 6.20
N SER A 382 -63.67 -59.87 5.13
CA SER A 382 -62.27 -60.05 4.72
C SER A 382 -61.59 -58.73 4.31
N LEU A 383 -62.36 -57.69 4.00
CA LEU A 383 -61.85 -56.34 3.69
C LEU A 383 -61.50 -55.52 4.93
N LEU A 384 -61.96 -55.95 6.11
CA LEU A 384 -61.82 -55.21 7.35
C LEU A 384 -60.62 -55.70 8.13
N ASP A 385 -59.47 -55.10 7.83
CA ASP A 385 -58.22 -55.39 8.51
C ASP A 385 -57.90 -54.31 9.56
N GLY A 386 -57.86 -54.72 10.83
CA GLY A 386 -57.61 -53.82 11.95
C GLY A 386 -58.79 -52.92 12.36
N ARG A 387 -58.62 -52.19 13.46
CA ARG A 387 -59.68 -51.36 14.06
C ARG A 387 -60.06 -50.18 13.17
N GLU A 388 -59.10 -49.56 12.49
CA GLU A 388 -59.31 -48.36 11.69
C GLU A 388 -60.27 -48.61 10.52
N ALA A 389 -60.07 -49.71 9.77
CA ALA A 389 -60.93 -50.09 8.66
C ALA A 389 -62.38 -50.34 9.10
N VAL A 390 -62.58 -50.95 10.27
CA VAL A 390 -63.91 -51.21 10.84
C VAL A 390 -64.61 -49.89 11.19
N THR A 391 -63.95 -48.99 11.93
CA THR A 391 -64.52 -47.68 12.26
C THR A 391 -64.86 -46.88 11.00
N ARG A 392 -63.93 -46.84 10.04
CA ARG A 392 -64.14 -46.13 8.77
C ARG A 392 -65.33 -46.68 7.99
N LEU A 393 -65.48 -48.01 7.91
CA LEU A 393 -66.65 -48.61 7.27
C LEU A 393 -67.93 -48.18 7.97
N LEU A 394 -67.99 -48.26 9.30
CA LEU A 394 -69.21 -47.98 10.07
C LEU A 394 -69.63 -46.52 9.94
N ASP A 395 -68.68 -45.59 10.04
CA ASP A 395 -68.94 -44.16 9.90
C ASP A 395 -69.45 -43.80 8.50
N GLU A 396 -68.76 -44.30 7.47
CA GLU A 396 -69.14 -44.03 6.07
C GLU A 396 -70.42 -44.75 5.65
N ALA A 397 -70.66 -45.96 6.15
CA ALA A 397 -71.90 -46.68 5.88
C ALA A 397 -73.09 -45.91 6.46
N ARG A 398 -72.99 -45.43 7.70
CA ARG A 398 -74.05 -44.65 8.35
C ARG A 398 -74.34 -43.33 7.61
N ARG A 399 -73.32 -42.70 7.04
CA ARG A 399 -73.48 -41.49 6.21
C ARG A 399 -74.13 -41.80 4.86
N ALA A 400 -73.63 -42.80 4.15
CA ALA A 400 -73.99 -43.07 2.76
C ALA A 400 -75.32 -43.81 2.60
N LEU A 401 -75.72 -44.63 3.57
CA LEU A 401 -76.97 -45.39 3.52
C LEU A 401 -78.19 -44.49 3.73
N ALA A 402 -79.23 -44.69 2.92
CA ALA A 402 -80.51 -43.99 3.10
C ALA A 402 -81.21 -44.43 4.40
N PRO A 403 -82.09 -43.59 4.99
CA PRO A 403 -82.95 -44.02 6.10
C PRO A 403 -83.73 -45.29 5.75
N GLY A 404 -83.70 -46.30 6.62
CA GLY A 404 -84.32 -47.61 6.37
C GLY A 404 -83.56 -48.56 5.43
N ALA A 405 -82.42 -48.15 4.88
CA ALA A 405 -81.56 -49.00 4.04
C ALA A 405 -80.90 -50.13 4.85
N TRP A 406 -80.43 -51.17 4.16
CA TRP A 406 -79.83 -52.35 4.79
C TRP A 406 -78.34 -52.47 4.55
N LEU A 407 -77.61 -52.87 5.59
CA LEU A 407 -76.22 -53.28 5.55
C LEU A 407 -76.13 -54.79 5.82
N LEU A 408 -75.52 -55.53 4.90
CA LEU A 408 -75.16 -56.93 5.10
C LEU A 408 -73.63 -57.07 5.20
N LEU A 409 -73.16 -57.47 6.37
CA LEU A 409 -71.76 -57.83 6.59
C LEU A 409 -71.60 -59.35 6.47
N ARG A 410 -70.90 -59.80 5.44
CA ARG A 410 -70.66 -61.22 5.16
C ARG A 410 -69.42 -61.69 5.91
N VAL A 411 -69.57 -62.64 6.83
CA VAL A 411 -68.47 -63.22 7.61
C VAL A 411 -68.20 -64.62 7.08
N GLU A 412 -67.44 -64.69 5.98
CA GLU A 412 -67.10 -65.91 5.27
C GLU A 412 -65.68 -66.38 5.60
N ASP A 413 -65.49 -67.70 5.75
CA ASP A 413 -64.18 -68.36 5.75
C ASP A 413 -63.69 -68.40 4.29
N GLU A 414 -63.04 -67.33 3.85
CA GLU A 414 -62.49 -67.28 2.50
C GLU A 414 -61.12 -67.97 2.46
N PRO A 415 -60.90 -68.96 1.54
CA PRO A 415 -59.61 -69.62 1.40
C PRO A 415 -58.51 -68.68 0.88
N GLN A 416 -58.87 -67.50 0.37
CA GLN A 416 -57.98 -66.60 -0.37
C GLN A 416 -57.26 -65.58 0.50
N HIS A 417 -57.53 -65.51 1.80
CA HIS A 417 -56.98 -64.49 2.71
C HIS A 417 -56.22 -65.13 3.88
N TYR A 418 -54.89 -65.20 3.77
CA TYR A 418 -53.99 -65.45 4.91
C TYR A 418 -53.92 -64.18 5.78
N ARG A 419 -54.97 -63.86 6.53
CA ARG A 419 -54.96 -62.75 7.50
C ARG A 419 -55.55 -63.17 8.85
N VAL A 420 -54.97 -62.64 9.93
CA VAL A 420 -55.34 -62.91 11.32
C VAL A 420 -56.76 -62.37 11.56
N ARG A 421 -57.74 -63.29 11.63
CA ARG A 421 -59.15 -62.95 11.87
C ARG A 421 -59.37 -62.41 13.27
N LEU A 422 -59.90 -61.19 13.36
CA LEU A 422 -60.27 -60.55 14.63
C LEU A 422 -61.79 -60.46 14.87
N LEU A 423 -62.64 -60.87 13.92
CA LEU A 423 -64.07 -60.62 13.99
C LEU A 423 -64.91 -61.88 13.71
N ASP A 424 -65.63 -62.35 14.72
CA ASP A 424 -66.71 -63.33 14.57
C ASP A 424 -68.06 -62.62 14.35
N ALA A 425 -69.09 -63.36 13.92
CA ALA A 425 -70.41 -62.79 13.64
C ALA A 425 -71.08 -62.13 14.85
N ARG A 426 -70.75 -62.57 16.09
CA ARG A 426 -71.31 -61.97 17.31
C ARG A 426 -70.64 -60.62 17.60
N SER A 427 -69.33 -60.53 17.45
CA SER A 427 -68.57 -59.28 17.54
C SER A 427 -69.03 -58.28 16.48
N CYS A 428 -69.26 -58.71 15.23
CA CYS A 428 -69.81 -57.88 14.17
C CYS A 428 -71.20 -57.31 14.51
N ALA A 429 -72.12 -58.14 15.03
CA ALA A 429 -73.45 -57.68 15.43
C ALA A 429 -73.40 -56.66 16.58
N ALA A 430 -72.51 -56.88 17.57
CA ALA A 430 -72.30 -55.93 18.66
C ALA A 430 -71.75 -54.58 18.18
N LEU A 431 -70.80 -54.59 17.23
CA LEU A 431 -70.23 -53.37 16.64
C LEU A 431 -71.25 -52.58 15.82
N LEU A 432 -72.08 -53.26 15.02
CA LEU A 432 -73.15 -52.62 14.25
C LEU A 432 -74.21 -51.97 15.15
N ALA A 433 -74.61 -52.65 16.23
CA ALA A 433 -75.52 -52.09 17.23
C ALA A 433 -74.91 -50.87 17.94
N ALA A 434 -73.63 -50.93 18.32
CA ALA A 434 -72.92 -49.80 18.93
C ALA A 434 -72.79 -48.59 17.98
N ALA A 435 -72.71 -48.83 16.66
CA ALA A 435 -72.70 -47.80 15.63
C ALA A 435 -74.09 -47.22 15.30
N GLY A 436 -75.15 -47.68 15.98
CA GLY A 436 -76.51 -47.14 15.84
C GLY A 436 -77.38 -47.79 14.76
N PHE A 437 -76.96 -48.93 14.19
CA PHE A 437 -77.84 -49.74 13.32
C PHE A 437 -78.87 -50.51 14.17
N VAL A 438 -80.09 -50.66 13.65
CA VAL A 438 -81.20 -51.38 14.28
C VAL A 438 -81.47 -52.73 13.61
N ALA A 439 -82.15 -53.65 14.29
CA ALA A 439 -82.45 -55.00 13.77
C ALA A 439 -81.21 -55.78 13.29
N ALA A 440 -80.14 -55.77 14.09
CA ALA A 440 -78.92 -56.55 13.82
C ALA A 440 -79.15 -58.05 14.11
N GLU A 441 -79.31 -58.84 13.06
CA GLU A 441 -79.61 -60.27 13.11
C GLU A 441 -78.43 -61.08 12.58
N VAL A 442 -78.03 -62.14 13.29
CA VAL A 442 -77.05 -63.11 12.79
C VAL A 442 -77.78 -64.17 11.98
N VAL A 443 -77.43 -64.27 10.70
CA VAL A 443 -77.97 -65.26 9.76
C VAL A 443 -76.93 -66.36 9.55
N ALA A 444 -77.20 -67.55 10.08
CA ALA A 444 -76.32 -68.71 9.93
C ALA A 444 -76.63 -69.48 8.64
N GLY A 445 -75.58 -69.92 7.93
CA GLY A 445 -75.63 -70.83 6.79
C GLY A 445 -74.63 -71.98 6.93
N HIS A 446 -74.64 -72.95 6.01
CA HIS A 446 -73.73 -74.12 6.07
C HIS A 446 -72.25 -73.68 6.02
N GLY A 447 -71.59 -73.61 7.18
CA GLY A 447 -70.17 -73.28 7.33
C GLY A 447 -69.80 -71.79 7.22
N GLY A 448 -70.73 -70.86 7.53
CA GLY A 448 -70.45 -69.42 7.56
C GLY A 448 -71.64 -68.61 8.09
N SER A 449 -71.41 -67.36 8.49
CA SER A 449 -72.44 -66.48 9.08
C SER A 449 -72.44 -65.12 8.39
N ALA A 450 -73.60 -64.46 8.36
CA ALA A 450 -73.69 -63.05 7.95
C ALA A 450 -74.45 -62.27 9.02
N VAL A 451 -74.18 -60.96 9.10
CA VAL A 451 -74.90 -60.05 10.00
C VAL A 451 -75.67 -59.06 9.14
N LEU A 452 -76.98 -59.04 9.28
CA LEU A 452 -77.87 -58.12 8.58
C LEU A 452 -78.34 -57.06 9.57
N ALA A 453 -78.22 -55.79 9.22
CA ALA A 453 -78.67 -54.67 10.06
C ALA A 453 -79.31 -53.57 9.20
N ARG A 454 -80.22 -52.79 9.80
CA ARG A 454 -80.96 -51.70 9.15
C ARG A 454 -80.53 -50.33 9.68
N GLN A 455 -80.39 -49.37 8.79
CA GLN A 455 -80.29 -47.96 9.16
C GLN A 455 -81.63 -47.49 9.75
N PRO A 456 -81.67 -46.87 10.94
CA PRO A 456 -82.91 -46.41 11.58
C PRO A 456 -83.79 -45.53 10.69
#